data_AF-N1WC22-F1
#
_entry.id   AF-N1WC22-F1
#
_cell.length_a   1.000
_cell.length_b   1.000
_cell.length_c   1.000
_cell.angle_alpha   90.00
_cell.angle_beta   90.00
_cell.angle_gamma   90.00
#
_symmetry.space_group_name_H-M   'P 1'
#
loop_
_entity.id
_entity.type
_entity.pdbx_description
1 polymer ?
#
loop_
_entity_poly.entity_id
_entity_poly.type
_entity_poly.pdbx_seq_one_letter_code
_entity_poly.pdbx_strand_id
1 'polypeptide(L)'
;MNPGDLATIYQSLKKTDKEDSLKIAKLIQRYPKEELPVVPIPTDEEEDNRRLCTEHENWTRQLTQGKNRLHSLFILGVLTEITKTPSMTKASRETSVTLLPDRYHKEAERILKSFRF
;
A
#
# COMPACT_ATOMS: atom_id res chain seq x y z
N MET A 1 -14.58 11.01 -26.52
CA MET A 1 -13.54 10.15 -25.90
C MET A 1 -13.84 10.09 -24.41
N ASN A 2 -13.92 8.90 -23.81
CA ASN A 2 -14.34 8.73 -22.42
C ASN A 2 -13.21 9.15 -21.46
N PRO A 3 -13.45 9.98 -20.42
CA PRO A 3 -12.41 10.41 -19.49
C PRO A 3 -11.63 9.25 -18.83
N GLY A 4 -12.28 8.10 -18.60
CA GLY A 4 -11.65 6.90 -18.03
C GLY A 4 -10.60 6.24 -18.94
N ASP A 5 -10.76 6.35 -20.26
CA ASP A 5 -9.81 5.80 -21.23
C ASP A 5 -8.52 6.64 -21.26
N LEU A 6 -8.61 7.94 -21.00
CA LEU A 6 -7.45 8.83 -20.87
C LEU A 6 -6.53 8.38 -19.74
N ALA A 7 -7.09 8.07 -18.56
CA ALA A 7 -6.31 7.65 -17.40
C ALA A 7 -5.52 6.35 -17.66
N THR A 8 -6.14 5.40 -18.35
CA THR A 8 -5.55 4.11 -18.73
C THR A 8 -4.43 4.28 -19.78
N ILE A 9 -4.64 5.15 -20.77
CA ILE A 9 -3.62 5.51 -21.78
C ILE A 9 -2.45 6.26 -21.11
N TYR A 10 -2.70 7.17 -20.17
CA TYR A 10 -1.62 7.90 -19.47
C TYR A 10 -0.82 7.03 -18.49
N GLN A 11 -1.41 6.00 -17.90
CA GLN A 11 -0.69 5.04 -17.06
C GLN A 11 0.26 4.14 -17.84
N SER A 12 -0.04 3.88 -19.12
CA SER A 12 0.73 2.98 -19.99
C SER A 12 1.84 3.67 -20.80
N LEU A 13 1.83 5.01 -20.88
CA LEU A 13 2.92 5.77 -21.52
C LEU A 13 4.16 5.86 -20.62
N LYS A 14 5.33 5.84 -21.26
CA LYS A 14 6.63 5.97 -20.60
C LYS A 14 6.75 7.37 -20.00
N LYS A 15 6.65 7.47 -18.67
CA LYS A 15 6.80 8.71 -17.90
C LYS A 15 8.19 9.31 -18.15
N THR A 16 8.27 10.28 -19.04
CA THR A 16 9.50 11.03 -19.34
C THR A 16 9.18 12.51 -19.19
N ASP A 17 10.10 13.28 -18.60
CA ASP A 17 9.89 14.71 -18.33
C ASP A 17 9.54 15.49 -19.61
N LYS A 18 10.05 15.04 -20.76
CA LYS A 18 9.75 15.62 -22.08
C LYS A 18 8.30 15.46 -22.49
N GLU A 19 7.72 14.26 -22.34
CA GLU A 19 6.32 14.02 -22.68
C GLU A 19 5.37 14.71 -21.71
N ASP A 20 5.72 14.72 -20.41
CA ASP A 20 4.89 15.35 -19.39
C ASP A 20 4.91 16.88 -19.53
N SER A 21 6.07 17.49 -19.84
CA SER A 21 6.17 18.92 -20.17
C SER A 21 5.34 19.28 -21.41
N LEU A 22 5.37 18.44 -22.46
CA LEU A 22 4.59 18.67 -23.67
C LEU A 22 3.08 18.58 -23.40
N LYS A 23 2.64 17.68 -22.52
CA LYS A 23 1.23 17.57 -22.11
C LYS A 23 0.78 18.81 -21.34
N ILE A 24 1.60 19.29 -20.38
CA ILE A 24 1.31 20.51 -19.62
C ILE A 24 1.21 21.71 -20.57
N ALA A 25 2.14 21.86 -21.51
CA ALA A 25 2.09 22.93 -22.51
C ALA A 25 0.82 22.88 -23.37
N LYS A 26 0.41 21.68 -23.82
CA LYS A 26 -0.84 21.50 -24.57
C LYS A 26 -2.09 21.78 -23.71
N LEU A 27 -2.05 21.45 -22.43
CA LEU A 27 -3.15 21.72 -21.49
C LEU A 27 -3.33 23.24 -21.30
N ILE A 28 -2.22 23.96 -21.06
CA ILE A 28 -2.20 25.42 -20.90
C ILE A 28 -2.65 26.14 -22.19
N GLN A 29 -2.28 25.62 -23.36
CA GLN A 29 -2.73 26.19 -24.64
C GLN A 29 -4.20 25.90 -24.94
N ARG A 30 -4.73 24.75 -24.50
CA ARG A 30 -6.09 24.31 -24.83
C ARG A 30 -7.14 24.94 -23.91
N TYR A 31 -6.80 25.17 -22.64
CA TYR A 31 -7.72 25.71 -21.66
C TYR A 31 -7.21 27.08 -21.20
N PRO A 32 -7.85 28.18 -21.63
CA PRO A 32 -7.54 29.49 -21.05
C PRO A 32 -7.81 29.44 -19.54
N LYS A 33 -7.09 30.27 -18.77
CA LYS A 33 -7.08 30.20 -17.30
C LYS A 33 -8.48 30.30 -16.70
N GLU A 34 -9.37 30.99 -17.38
CA GLU A 34 -10.76 31.25 -17.03
C GLU A 34 -11.65 29.99 -17.10
N GLU A 35 -11.27 28.98 -17.88
CA GLU A 35 -11.98 27.72 -18.03
C GLU A 35 -11.45 26.62 -17.10
N LEU A 36 -10.37 26.90 -16.35
CA LEU A 36 -9.80 25.92 -15.43
C LEU A 36 -10.69 25.80 -14.19
N PRO A 37 -10.95 24.56 -13.72
CA PRO A 37 -11.71 24.37 -12.50
C PRO A 37 -10.95 24.96 -11.31
N VAL A 38 -11.64 25.78 -10.51
CA VAL A 38 -11.11 26.23 -9.23
C VAL A 38 -11.21 25.08 -8.24
N VAL A 39 -10.06 24.56 -7.81
CA VAL A 39 -9.99 23.53 -6.77
C VAL A 39 -9.92 24.24 -5.42
N PRO A 40 -10.88 24.03 -4.51
CA PRO A 40 -10.79 24.59 -3.17
C PRO A 40 -9.60 23.95 -2.44
N ILE A 41 -8.89 24.76 -1.68
CA ILE A 41 -7.88 24.26 -0.76
C ILE A 41 -8.64 23.51 0.34
N PRO A 42 -8.21 22.29 0.72
CA PRO A 42 -8.84 21.55 1.80
C PRO A 42 -8.94 22.40 3.07
N THR A 43 -10.04 22.27 3.80
CA THR A 43 -10.11 22.85 5.15
C THR A 43 -9.19 22.10 6.10
N ASP A 44 -8.84 22.71 7.24
CA ASP A 44 -8.03 22.05 8.28
C ASP A 44 -8.64 20.70 8.71
N GLU A 45 -9.97 20.62 8.81
CA GLU A 45 -10.69 19.37 9.10
C GLU A 45 -10.53 18.31 8.00
N GLU A 46 -10.58 18.71 6.73
CA GLU A 46 -10.37 17.80 5.60
C GLU A 46 -8.91 17.32 5.51
N GLU A 47 -7.95 18.20 5.85
CA GLU A 47 -6.54 17.84 5.92
C GLU A 47 -6.26 16.85 7.06
N ASP A 48 -6.85 17.07 8.24
CA ASP A 48 -6.76 16.15 9.38
C ASP A 48 -7.37 14.79 9.03
N ASN A 49 -8.53 14.76 8.37
CA ASN A 49 -9.14 13.51 7.89
C ASN A 49 -8.24 12.79 6.88
N ARG A 50 -7.63 13.52 5.94
CA ARG A 50 -6.67 12.94 4.98
C ARG A 50 -5.45 12.36 5.68
N ARG A 51 -4.95 13.04 6.72
CA ARG A 51 -3.84 12.56 7.54
C ARG A 51 -4.22 11.26 8.24
N LEU A 52 -5.37 11.20 8.91
CA LEU A 52 -5.86 9.99 9.57
C LEU A 52 -6.03 8.82 8.59
N CYS A 53 -6.59 9.06 7.41
CA CYS A 53 -6.72 8.04 6.37
C CYS A 53 -5.35 7.52 5.90
N THR A 54 -4.39 8.42 5.67
CA THR A 54 -3.02 8.06 5.27
C THR A 54 -2.31 7.23 6.33
N GLU A 55 -2.46 7.63 7.60
CA GLU A 55 -1.93 6.87 8.73
C GLU A 55 -2.56 5.47 8.77
N HIS A 56 -3.89 5.36 8.68
CA HIS A 56 -4.60 4.08 8.65
C HIS A 56 -4.16 3.17 7.49
N GLU A 57 -3.99 3.71 6.28
CA GLU A 57 -3.47 2.98 5.14
C GLU A 57 -2.05 2.47 5.38
N ASN A 58 -1.18 3.32 5.95
CA ASN A 58 0.19 2.95 6.28
C ASN A 58 0.21 1.80 7.32
N TRP A 59 -0.61 1.89 8.37
CA TRP A 59 -0.76 0.82 9.36
C TRP A 59 -1.24 -0.49 8.72
N THR A 60 -2.28 -0.43 7.88
CA THR A 60 -2.81 -1.60 7.17
C THR A 60 -1.77 -2.24 6.25
N ARG A 61 -0.95 -1.42 5.59
CA ARG A 61 0.15 -1.86 4.74
C ARG A 61 1.25 -2.56 5.54
N GLN A 62 1.65 -2.00 6.68
CA GLN A 62 2.64 -2.60 7.58
C GLN A 62 2.17 -3.94 8.12
N LEU A 63 0.90 -4.05 8.55
CA LEU A 63 0.31 -5.32 8.98
C LEU A 63 0.34 -6.37 7.87
N THR A 64 -0.02 -5.98 6.65
CA THR A 64 0.01 -6.88 5.49
C THR A 64 1.43 -7.36 5.17
N GLN A 65 2.41 -6.45 5.21
CA GLN A 65 3.83 -6.79 5.02
C GLN A 65 4.33 -7.75 6.10
N GLY A 66 4.01 -7.49 7.37
CA GLY A 66 4.36 -8.38 8.48
C GLY A 66 3.77 -9.79 8.28
N LYS A 67 2.49 -9.89 7.91
CA LYS A 67 1.82 -11.18 7.66
C LYS A 67 2.50 -11.95 6.52
N ASN A 68 2.85 -11.25 5.44
CA ASN A 68 3.55 -11.85 4.30
C ASN A 68 4.93 -12.37 4.69
N ARG A 69 5.68 -11.57 5.45
CA ARG A 69 7.02 -11.94 5.91
C ARG A 69 6.97 -13.16 6.84
N LEU A 70 6.02 -13.21 7.77
CA LEU A 70 5.84 -14.40 8.62
C LEU A 70 5.48 -15.63 7.79
N HIS A 71 4.59 -15.49 6.80
CA HIS A 71 4.25 -16.59 5.92
C HIS A 71 5.44 -17.08 5.10
N SER A 72 6.31 -16.20 4.59
CA SER A 72 7.54 -16.62 3.93
C SER A 72 8.47 -17.42 4.84
N LEU A 73 8.55 -17.10 6.13
CA LEU A 73 9.32 -17.88 7.10
C LEU A 73 8.75 -19.30 7.26
N PHE A 74 7.43 -19.45 7.28
CA PHE A 74 6.79 -20.78 7.32
C PHE A 74 7.13 -21.60 6.07
N ILE A 75 7.13 -20.99 4.88
CA ILE A 75 7.54 -21.68 3.64
C ILE A 75 9.02 -22.11 3.71
N LEU A 76 9.91 -21.24 4.18
CA LEU A 76 11.33 -21.56 4.35
C LEU A 76 11.59 -22.63 5.41
N GLY A 77 10.72 -22.74 6.42
CA GLY A 77 10.73 -23.78 7.44
C GLY A 77 10.05 -25.08 7.03
N VAL A 78 9.59 -25.21 5.77
CA VAL A 78 8.86 -26.38 5.25
C VAL A 78 7.50 -26.60 5.97
N LEU A 79 6.92 -25.54 6.56
CA LEU A 79 5.60 -25.55 7.18
C LEU A 79 4.53 -25.12 6.15
N THR A 80 4.42 -25.88 5.06
CA THR A 80 3.55 -25.54 3.92
C THR A 80 2.06 -25.74 4.19
N GLU A 81 1.70 -26.47 5.25
CA GLU A 81 0.31 -26.66 5.68
C GLU A 81 -0.31 -25.39 6.28
N ILE A 82 0.52 -24.43 6.70
CA ILE A 82 0.08 -23.17 7.28
C ILE A 82 -0.31 -22.22 6.16
N THR A 83 -1.60 -22.23 5.83
CA THR A 83 -2.17 -21.31 4.84
C THR A 83 -2.26 -19.89 5.39
N LYS A 84 -1.97 -18.90 4.52
CA LYS A 84 -2.12 -17.48 4.84
C LYS A 84 -3.61 -17.13 4.89
N THR A 85 -4.26 -17.36 6.02
CA THR A 85 -5.66 -16.98 6.21
C THR A 85 -5.81 -15.59 6.83
N PRO A 86 -6.78 -14.79 6.38
CA PRO A 86 -7.06 -13.48 6.97
C PRO A 86 -7.62 -13.59 8.40
N SER A 87 -8.23 -14.73 8.75
CA SER A 87 -8.86 -15.02 10.03
C SER A 87 -7.94 -15.63 11.09
N MET A 88 -6.67 -15.93 10.77
CA MET A 88 -5.73 -16.41 11.79
C MET A 88 -5.61 -15.39 12.92
N THR A 89 -5.82 -15.83 14.15
CA THR A 89 -5.66 -15.02 15.37
C THR A 89 -4.18 -14.92 15.75
N LYS A 90 -3.83 -13.95 16.59
CA LYS A 90 -2.46 -13.81 17.10
C LYS A 90 -1.98 -15.08 17.82
N ALA A 91 -2.81 -15.65 18.69
CA ALA A 91 -2.52 -16.90 19.41
C ALA A 91 -2.21 -18.06 18.46
N SER A 92 -2.98 -18.20 17.36
CA SER A 92 -2.71 -19.22 16.34
C SER A 92 -1.36 -19.01 15.64
N ARG A 93 -0.93 -17.76 15.42
CA ARG A 93 0.40 -17.47 14.86
C ARG A 93 1.52 -17.76 15.85
N GLU A 94 1.32 -17.52 17.14
CA GLU A 94 2.30 -17.85 18.18
C GLU A 94 2.55 -19.37 18.25
N THR A 95 1.48 -20.19 18.19
CA THR A 95 1.61 -21.65 18.11
C THR A 95 2.30 -22.12 16.83
N SER A 96 2.10 -21.41 15.72
CA SER A 96 2.79 -21.74 14.46
C SER A 96 4.28 -21.38 14.52
N VAL A 97 4.66 -20.35 15.27
CA VAL A 97 6.06 -19.94 15.38
C VAL A 97 6.89 -20.94 16.19
N THR A 98 6.31 -21.64 17.18
CA THR A 98 7.02 -22.68 17.92
C THR A 98 7.37 -23.92 17.09
N LEU A 99 6.74 -24.08 15.93
CA LEU A 99 7.01 -25.18 15.00
C LEU A 99 8.16 -24.86 14.03
N LEU A 100 8.64 -23.61 14.01
CA LEU A 100 9.74 -23.21 13.13
C LEU A 100 11.09 -23.76 13.63
N PRO A 101 12.06 -23.96 12.74
CA PRO A 101 13.44 -24.17 13.14
C PRO A 101 14.00 -22.98 13.94
N ASP A 102 14.86 -23.25 14.93
CA ASP A 102 15.44 -22.26 15.85
C ASP A 102 16.07 -21.04 15.17
N ARG A 103 16.62 -21.24 13.97
CA ARG A 103 17.21 -20.17 13.16
C ARG A 103 16.23 -19.03 12.87
N TYR A 104 14.94 -19.32 12.73
CA TYR A 104 13.92 -18.35 12.35
C TYR A 104 13.15 -17.76 13.54
N HIS A 105 13.27 -18.33 14.74
CA HIS A 105 12.53 -17.90 15.94
C HIS A 105 12.72 -16.42 16.26
N LYS A 106 13.96 -15.93 16.31
CA LYS A 106 14.25 -14.52 16.63
C LYS A 106 13.60 -13.55 15.64
N GLU A 107 13.57 -13.91 14.35
CA GLU A 107 12.95 -13.07 13.33
C GLU A 107 11.43 -13.14 13.41
N ALA A 108 10.86 -14.34 13.59
CA ALA A 108 9.43 -14.55 13.72
C ALA A 108 8.84 -13.85 14.96
N GLU A 109 9.51 -13.93 16.11
CA GLU A 109 9.12 -13.22 17.34
C GLU A 109 9.12 -11.70 17.16
N ARG A 110 10.12 -11.15 16.46
CA ARG A 110 10.16 -9.71 16.16
C ARG A 110 8.99 -9.28 15.29
N ILE A 111 8.62 -10.09 14.30
CA ILE A 111 7.46 -9.83 13.44
C ILE A 111 6.17 -9.96 14.25
N LEU A 112 6.04 -10.97 15.12
CA LEU A 112 4.87 -11.13 15.98
C LEU A 112 4.67 -9.95 16.94
N LYS A 113 5.75 -9.40 17.51
CA LYS A 113 5.68 -8.20 18.36
C LYS A 113 5.14 -6.97 17.62
N SER A 114 5.29 -6.91 16.29
CA SER A 114 4.74 -5.83 15.47
C SER A 114 3.23 -5.94 15.26
N PHE A 115 2.65 -7.13 15.45
CA PHE A 115 1.19 -7.31 15.50
C PHE A 115 0.68 -6.93 16.90
N ARG A 116 0.31 -5.66 17.07
CA ARG A 116 -0.46 -5.24 18.24
C ARG A 116 -1.94 -5.57 18.03
N PHE A 117 -2.51 -6.19 19.07
CA PHE A 117 -3.83 -6.84 19.18
C PHE A 117 -3.95 -8.17 18.40
#